data_AF-A0A937TR15-F1
#
_entry.id   AF-A0A937TR15-F1
#
_cell.length_a   1.000
_cell.length_b   1.000
_cell.length_c   1.000
_cell.angle_alpha   90.00
_cell.angle_beta   90.00
_cell.angle_gamma   90.00
#
_symmetry.space_group_name_H-M   'P 1'
#
loop_
_entity.id
_entity.type
_entity.pdbx_description
1 polymer ?
#
loop_
_entity_poly.entity_id
_entity_poly.type
_entity_poly.pdbx_seq_one_letter_code
_entity_poly.pdbx_strand_id
1 'polypeptide(L)'
;MSKHTITSLIAAGGLVAVAVALAAAPKESPIRITTGKSAVTIRAGGGDLLTYRYRDVPFKPYVQQLFSPKGVGILRDAPHDHLHHHALMFAIAVDGVDFWSEGKTAGRQVHKSFANAPADRSGGKLRTGFTELLDWVGPKGRGVLLTERRTIEASGAGADASLLTWRSRLELPPGKKTAKVTGSHYFGLGMRFLKSMDTGGRFENAAGKAGKVVRGTEKLARATWCAYFAKADGKAVTAAMFDHPDNPRHPATWFTMTKPFAYLSATLALRKEPLTLEPGKPLVVRYGVAVWDGHVKRDLIEKAYKQWSAGPARRRHTARRIWPITPRRL
;
A
#
# COMPACT_ATOMS: atom_id res chain seq x y z
N MET A 1 37.23 -67.81 53.88
CA MET A 1 36.48 -66.54 53.94
C MET A 1 37.17 -65.53 53.02
N SER A 2 36.66 -65.40 51.80
CA SER A 2 37.24 -64.57 50.72
C SER A 2 36.88 -63.10 50.95
N LYS A 3 37.88 -62.20 50.92
CA LYS A 3 37.67 -60.75 50.97
C LYS A 3 37.69 -60.22 49.54
N HIS A 4 36.53 -59.80 49.04
CA HIS A 4 36.40 -59.06 47.78
C HIS A 4 36.63 -57.57 48.06
N THR A 5 37.66 -56.99 47.44
CA THR A 5 37.90 -55.55 47.41
C THR A 5 37.16 -54.97 46.20
N ILE A 6 36.17 -54.10 46.43
CA ILE A 6 35.47 -53.36 45.38
C ILE A 6 36.21 -52.05 45.14
N THR A 7 36.84 -51.93 43.98
CA THR A 7 37.45 -50.68 43.49
C THR A 7 36.36 -49.86 42.80
N SER A 8 35.98 -48.71 43.37
CA SER A 8 35.03 -47.78 42.74
C SER A 8 35.75 -46.92 41.70
N LEU A 9 35.37 -47.05 40.42
CA LEU A 9 35.73 -46.09 39.37
C LEU A 9 34.86 -44.82 39.51
N ILE A 10 35.50 -43.68 39.78
CA ILE A 10 34.85 -42.37 39.66
C ILE A 10 34.96 -41.94 38.19
N ALA A 11 33.86 -42.02 37.45
CA ALA A 11 33.76 -41.48 36.10
C ALA A 11 33.57 -39.95 36.18
N ALA A 12 34.60 -39.19 35.83
CA ALA A 12 34.51 -37.74 35.66
C ALA A 12 33.71 -37.41 34.39
N GLY A 13 32.41 -37.16 34.55
CA GLY A 13 31.55 -36.66 33.48
C GLY A 13 31.87 -35.21 33.15
N GLY A 14 32.63 -34.98 32.08
CA GLY A 14 32.86 -33.63 31.54
C GLY A 14 31.58 -33.06 30.95
N LEU A 15 31.05 -31.99 31.55
CA LEU A 15 29.95 -31.21 31.00
C LEU A 15 30.46 -30.44 29.75
N VAL A 16 30.11 -30.89 28.56
CA VAL A 16 30.31 -30.11 27.33
C VAL A 16 29.20 -29.06 27.26
N ALA A 17 29.53 -27.82 27.62
CA ALA A 17 28.64 -26.68 27.44
C ALA A 17 28.59 -26.32 25.94
N VAL A 18 27.55 -26.78 25.24
CA VAL A 18 27.25 -26.33 23.87
C VAL A 18 26.71 -24.90 23.96
N ALA A 19 27.57 -23.92 23.70
CA ALA A 19 27.16 -22.53 23.54
C ALA A 19 26.37 -22.39 22.23
N VAL A 20 25.03 -22.43 22.32
CA VAL A 20 24.16 -22.06 21.20
C VAL A 20 24.27 -20.54 21.03
N ALA A 21 25.07 -20.12 20.04
CA ALA A 21 25.11 -18.73 19.61
C ALA A 21 23.72 -18.34 19.07
N LEU A 22 22.93 -17.65 19.90
CA LEU A 22 21.72 -16.98 19.47
C LEU A 22 22.11 -15.91 18.45
N ALA A 23 21.93 -16.20 17.17
CA ALA A 23 22.11 -15.23 16.10
C ALA A 23 21.24 -14.00 16.41
N ALA A 24 21.88 -12.85 16.60
CA ALA A 24 21.18 -11.59 16.81
C ALA A 24 20.26 -11.34 15.60
N ALA A 25 18.98 -11.08 15.86
CA ALA A 25 18.04 -10.73 14.81
C ALA A 25 18.59 -9.54 14.00
N PRO A 26 18.49 -9.55 12.66
CA PRO A 26 19.02 -8.47 11.83
C PRO A 26 18.42 -7.14 12.29
N LYS A 27 19.30 -6.17 12.55
CA LYS A 27 18.93 -4.83 13.03
C LYS A 27 18.16 -4.12 11.91
N GLU A 28 16.84 -4.02 12.05
CA GLU A 28 15.99 -3.28 11.08
C GLU A 28 16.58 -1.88 10.86
N SER A 29 16.81 -1.50 9.60
CA SER A 29 17.28 -0.13 9.33
C SER A 29 16.14 0.85 9.61
N PRO A 30 16.43 2.00 10.25
CA PRO A 30 15.40 2.96 10.60
C PRO A 30 14.72 3.52 9.34
N ILE A 31 13.38 3.61 9.37
CA ILE A 31 12.63 4.38 8.39
C ILE A 31 12.78 5.87 8.73
N ARG A 32 13.16 6.68 7.75
CA ARG A 32 13.21 8.15 7.86
C ARG A 32 12.16 8.77 6.96
N ILE A 33 11.29 9.59 7.54
CA ILE A 33 10.28 10.36 6.82
C ILE A 33 10.73 11.82 6.80
N THR A 34 10.71 12.46 5.64
CA THR A 34 11.06 13.87 5.49
C THR A 34 9.97 14.58 4.70
N THR A 35 9.34 15.58 5.31
CA THR A 35 8.36 16.44 4.66
C THR A 35 9.05 17.68 4.14
N GLY A 36 9.16 17.80 2.82
CA GLY A 36 9.63 19.00 2.13
C GLY A 36 8.49 19.99 1.86
N LYS A 37 8.71 20.97 0.98
CA LYS A 37 7.69 21.98 0.63
C LYS A 37 6.53 21.42 -0.18
N SER A 38 6.79 20.46 -1.07
CA SER A 38 5.81 19.91 -2.01
C SER A 38 5.81 18.38 -2.13
N ALA A 39 6.69 17.72 -1.38
CA ALA A 39 6.81 16.28 -1.36
C ALA A 39 7.12 15.73 0.04
N VAL A 40 6.70 14.48 0.31
CA VAL A 40 7.13 13.68 1.45
C VAL A 40 7.98 12.52 0.92
N THR A 41 9.19 12.37 1.43
CA THR A 41 10.08 11.24 1.08
C THR A 41 10.17 10.29 2.26
N ILE A 42 10.05 8.99 1.98
CA ILE A 42 10.34 7.93 2.95
C ILE A 42 11.60 7.19 2.48
N ARG A 43 12.57 7.05 3.38
CA ARG A 43 13.83 6.35 3.17
C ARG A 43 13.95 5.17 4.11
N ALA A 44 14.52 4.07 3.63
CA ALA A 44 14.82 2.88 4.41
C ALA A 44 16.11 2.23 3.89
N GLY A 45 16.91 1.63 4.77
CA GLY A 45 18.10 0.87 4.35
C GLY A 45 19.18 1.70 3.63
N GLY A 46 19.21 3.03 3.82
CA GLY A 46 20.16 3.93 3.17
C GLY A 46 19.72 4.49 1.81
N GLY A 47 18.55 4.08 1.29
CA GLY A 47 18.01 4.54 0.01
C GLY A 47 16.61 5.14 0.09
N ASP A 48 16.17 5.75 -1.02
CA ASP A 48 14.80 6.22 -1.20
C ASP A 48 13.87 5.03 -1.39
N LEU A 49 12.77 4.99 -0.63
CA LEU A 49 11.74 3.96 -0.74
C LEU A 49 10.55 4.48 -1.54
N LEU A 50 10.07 5.68 -1.20
CA LEU A 50 9.01 6.34 -1.95
C LEU A 50 9.09 7.86 -1.84
N THR A 51 8.54 8.54 -2.85
CA THR A 51 8.29 9.99 -2.87
C THR A 51 6.82 10.24 -3.16
N TYR A 52 6.15 10.97 -2.27
CA TYR A 52 4.76 11.38 -2.38
C TYR A 52 4.66 12.87 -2.70
N ARG A 53 3.91 13.24 -3.75
CA ARG A 53 3.68 14.62 -4.17
C ARG A 53 2.34 15.10 -3.65
N TYR A 54 2.32 16.23 -2.94
CA TYR A 54 1.10 16.75 -2.31
C TYR A 54 0.85 18.25 -2.54
N ARG A 55 1.86 18.99 -3.02
CA ARG A 55 1.71 20.34 -3.59
C ARG A 55 2.34 20.39 -4.97
N ASP A 56 2.05 21.48 -5.67
CA ASP A 56 2.38 21.66 -7.09
C ASP A 56 1.82 20.52 -7.95
N VAL A 57 0.69 19.96 -7.51
CA VAL A 57 -0.08 18.91 -8.18
C VAL A 57 -1.48 19.44 -8.44
N PRO A 58 -1.80 19.87 -9.67
CA PRO A 58 -3.00 20.67 -9.90
C PRO A 58 -4.30 19.93 -9.60
N PHE A 59 -4.34 18.61 -9.75
CA PHE A 59 -5.56 17.83 -9.60
C PHE A 59 -5.57 16.90 -8.42
N LYS A 60 -4.46 16.21 -8.11
CA LYS A 60 -4.44 15.21 -7.05
C LYS A 60 -3.04 14.93 -6.52
N PRO A 61 -2.90 14.68 -5.22
CA PRO A 61 -1.70 14.06 -4.64
C PRO A 61 -1.55 12.58 -5.02
N TYR A 62 -0.31 12.12 -5.16
CA TYR A 62 0.02 10.77 -5.61
C TYR A 62 1.41 10.33 -5.14
N VAL A 63 1.67 9.03 -5.17
CA VAL A 63 3.02 8.49 -4.97
C VAL A 63 3.74 8.53 -6.31
N GLN A 64 4.70 9.45 -6.45
CA GLN A 64 5.45 9.69 -7.69
C GLN A 64 6.50 8.60 -7.93
N GLN A 65 7.16 8.15 -6.87
CA GLN A 65 8.23 7.17 -6.94
C GLN A 65 8.00 6.07 -5.91
N LEU A 66 8.31 4.84 -6.31
CA LEU A 66 8.35 3.65 -5.46
C LEU A 66 9.47 2.76 -5.99
N PHE A 67 10.37 2.34 -5.09
CA PHE A 67 11.58 1.60 -5.43
C PHE A 67 11.55 0.19 -4.84
N SER A 68 12.13 -0.79 -5.55
CA SER A 68 12.49 -2.10 -5.00
C SER A 68 13.57 -1.99 -3.92
N PRO A 69 13.86 -3.06 -3.16
CA PRO A 69 14.95 -3.06 -2.18
C PRO A 69 16.32 -2.69 -2.74
N LYS A 70 16.65 -3.03 -4.00
CA LYS A 70 17.89 -2.60 -4.69
C LYS A 70 17.76 -1.25 -5.40
N GLY A 71 16.73 -0.47 -5.11
CA GLY A 71 16.58 0.89 -5.63
C GLY A 71 16.09 0.97 -7.08
N VAL A 72 15.42 -0.07 -7.59
CA VAL A 72 14.84 -0.04 -8.95
C VAL A 72 13.46 0.64 -8.90
N GLY A 73 13.35 1.81 -9.53
CA GLY A 73 12.09 2.53 -9.65
C GLY A 73 11.18 1.87 -10.69
N ILE A 74 9.87 1.84 -10.45
CA ILE A 74 8.92 1.17 -11.36
C ILE A 74 7.80 2.07 -11.89
N LEU A 75 7.62 3.26 -11.32
CA LEU A 75 6.49 4.14 -11.60
C LEU A 75 6.84 5.20 -12.65
N ARG A 76 5.86 5.56 -13.47
CA ARG A 76 5.96 6.66 -14.44
C ARG A 76 4.87 7.69 -14.22
N ASP A 77 5.29 8.94 -14.15
CA ASP A 77 4.43 10.08 -13.85
C ASP A 77 4.09 10.87 -15.13
N ALA A 78 2.81 11.19 -15.30
CA ALA A 78 2.23 12.11 -16.28
C ALA A 78 2.93 12.12 -17.66
N PRO A 79 3.00 10.98 -18.37
CA PRO A 79 3.61 10.95 -19.69
C PRO A 79 2.82 11.85 -20.67
N HIS A 80 3.51 12.46 -21.63
CA HIS A 80 2.93 13.46 -22.54
C HIS A 80 1.63 13.03 -23.25
N ASP A 81 1.49 11.73 -23.54
CA ASP A 81 0.33 11.13 -24.20
C ASP A 81 -0.85 10.87 -23.26
N HIS A 82 -0.60 10.84 -21.94
CA HIS A 82 -1.59 10.57 -20.90
C HIS A 82 -1.25 11.34 -19.61
N LEU A 83 -1.32 12.68 -19.64
CA LEU A 83 -0.92 13.55 -18.53
C LEU A 83 -1.61 13.23 -17.20
N HIS A 84 -2.85 12.73 -17.26
CA HIS A 84 -3.64 12.36 -16.07
C HIS A 84 -3.20 11.05 -15.39
N HIS A 85 -2.27 10.29 -15.99
CA HIS A 85 -1.72 9.07 -15.41
C HIS A 85 -0.53 9.38 -14.50
N HIS A 86 -0.83 9.66 -13.23
CA HIS A 86 0.19 9.86 -12.20
C HIS A 86 0.57 8.54 -11.53
N ALA A 87 1.76 8.01 -11.87
CA ALA A 87 2.52 7.02 -11.10
C ALA A 87 1.63 6.04 -10.30
N LEU A 88 1.48 6.20 -8.99
CA LEU A 88 0.46 5.52 -8.19
C LEU A 88 -0.52 6.53 -7.59
N MET A 89 -1.77 6.50 -8.04
CA MET A 89 -2.82 7.46 -7.68
C MET A 89 -4.16 6.77 -7.38
N PHE A 90 -4.98 7.39 -6.53
CA PHE A 90 -6.37 6.96 -6.30
C PHE A 90 -7.34 8.02 -6.82
N ALA A 91 -8.26 7.62 -7.71
CA ALA A 91 -9.31 8.50 -8.19
C ALA A 91 -10.57 7.72 -8.61
N ILE A 92 -11.73 8.35 -8.37
CA ILE A 92 -13.08 7.87 -8.69
C ILE A 92 -13.94 9.06 -9.14
N ALA A 93 -15.23 8.87 -9.40
CA ALA A 93 -16.18 9.96 -9.62
C ALA A 93 -17.16 10.09 -8.44
N VAL A 94 -17.56 11.33 -8.14
CA VAL A 94 -18.48 11.67 -7.05
C VAL A 94 -19.52 12.66 -7.55
N ASP A 95 -20.80 12.35 -7.41
CA ASP A 95 -21.92 13.20 -7.86
C ASP A 95 -21.76 13.69 -9.32
N GLY A 96 -21.28 12.79 -10.18
CA GLY A 96 -21.01 13.05 -11.59
C GLY A 96 -19.74 13.88 -11.86
N VAL A 97 -18.96 14.25 -10.84
CA VAL A 97 -17.66 14.90 -11.00
C VAL A 97 -16.56 13.84 -11.09
N ASP A 98 -15.82 13.89 -12.19
CA ASP A 98 -14.67 13.03 -12.45
C ASP A 98 -13.41 13.57 -11.74
N PHE A 99 -12.73 12.74 -10.97
CA PHE A 99 -11.42 13.07 -10.36
C PHE A 99 -10.25 12.31 -11.02
N TRP A 100 -10.48 11.56 -12.08
CA TRP A 100 -9.48 10.75 -12.78
C TRP A 100 -8.85 11.52 -13.95
N SER A 101 -9.66 12.04 -14.88
CA SER A 101 -9.24 12.46 -16.24
C SER A 101 -8.66 13.87 -16.36
N GLU A 102 -8.64 14.67 -15.28
CA GLU A 102 -7.94 15.98 -15.20
C GLU A 102 -8.31 17.01 -16.28
N GLY A 103 -9.55 16.98 -16.77
CA GLY A 103 -10.08 17.96 -17.71
C GLY A 103 -10.56 19.26 -17.06
N LYS A 104 -11.04 20.20 -17.89
CA LYS A 104 -11.61 21.50 -17.46
C LYS A 104 -12.78 21.36 -16.45
N THR A 105 -13.47 20.23 -16.48
CA THR A 105 -14.61 19.91 -15.61
C THR A 105 -14.27 18.88 -14.54
N ALA A 106 -12.99 18.53 -14.36
CA ALA A 106 -12.58 17.60 -13.33
C ALA A 106 -12.61 18.24 -11.93
N GLY A 107 -12.86 17.42 -10.93
CA GLY A 107 -12.64 17.77 -9.54
C GLY A 107 -11.16 17.75 -9.17
N ARG A 108 -10.84 18.25 -7.97
CA ARG A 108 -9.49 18.29 -7.43
C ARG A 108 -9.46 17.70 -6.02
N GLN A 109 -8.44 16.90 -5.72
CA GLN A 109 -8.11 16.48 -4.36
C GLN A 109 -7.12 17.51 -3.80
N VAL A 110 -7.55 18.29 -2.82
CA VAL A 110 -6.81 19.45 -2.31
C VAL A 110 -6.21 19.12 -0.96
N HIS A 111 -4.88 19.17 -0.87
CA HIS A 111 -4.14 19.04 0.37
C HIS A 111 -4.57 20.09 1.40
N LYS A 112 -4.87 19.66 2.63
CA LYS A 112 -5.21 20.55 3.75
C LYS A 112 -4.07 20.59 4.77
N SER A 113 -3.68 19.43 5.26
CA SER A 113 -2.65 19.30 6.29
C SER A 113 -2.17 17.85 6.40
N PHE A 114 -1.09 17.65 7.15
CA PHE A 114 -0.66 16.33 7.59
C PHE A 114 -1.00 16.08 9.07
N ALA A 115 -1.17 14.81 9.38
CA ALA A 115 -1.21 14.25 10.72
C ALA A 115 -0.24 13.05 10.78
N ASN A 116 0.22 12.70 11.99
CA ASN A 116 1.06 11.53 12.17
C ASN A 116 0.29 10.24 11.81
N ALA A 117 0.94 9.32 11.10
CA ALA A 117 0.44 7.95 11.00
C ALA A 117 0.83 7.17 12.27
N PRO A 118 -0.03 6.27 12.78
CA PRO A 118 0.40 5.33 13.81
C PRO A 118 1.59 4.53 13.29
N ALA A 119 2.63 4.37 14.11
CA ALA A 119 3.64 3.35 13.87
C ALA A 119 3.12 2.03 14.45
N ASP A 120 3.13 0.97 13.67
CA ASP A 120 2.81 -0.36 14.17
C ASP A 120 3.82 -1.41 13.68
N ARG A 121 3.67 -2.64 14.19
CA ARG A 121 4.42 -3.79 13.70
C ARG A 121 3.45 -4.77 13.06
N SER A 122 3.66 -5.06 11.78
CA SER A 122 2.90 -6.06 11.03
C SER A 122 3.85 -7.14 10.52
N GLY A 123 3.58 -8.41 10.84
CA GLY A 123 4.48 -9.52 10.47
C GLY A 123 5.90 -9.37 11.03
N GLY A 124 6.03 -8.75 12.22
CA GLY A 124 7.32 -8.49 12.87
C GLY A 124 8.06 -7.24 12.38
N LYS A 125 7.62 -6.62 11.28
CA LYS A 125 8.30 -5.46 10.66
C LYS A 125 7.70 -4.13 11.09
N LEU A 126 8.54 -3.13 11.35
CA LEU A 126 8.08 -1.76 11.58
C LEU A 126 7.38 -1.22 10.31
N ARG A 127 6.14 -0.77 10.47
CA ARG A 127 5.40 -0.01 9.47
C ARG A 127 5.15 1.39 10.03
N THR A 128 5.51 2.40 9.25
CA THR A 128 5.26 3.81 9.60
C THR A 128 5.09 4.66 8.35
N GLY A 129 4.61 5.88 8.51
CA GLY A 129 4.20 6.71 7.38
C GLY A 129 3.65 8.07 7.81
N PHE A 130 2.80 8.62 6.97
CA PHE A 130 2.10 9.88 7.23
C PHE A 130 0.61 9.75 6.89
N THR A 131 -0.20 10.62 7.49
CA THR A 131 -1.60 10.79 7.12
C THR A 131 -1.82 12.18 6.55
N GLU A 132 -2.42 12.26 5.37
CA GLU A 132 -2.84 13.50 4.74
C GLU A 132 -4.36 13.69 4.91
N LEU A 133 -4.77 14.93 5.17
CA LEU A 133 -6.16 15.35 5.11
C LEU A 133 -6.41 16.10 3.80
N LEU A 134 -7.44 15.69 3.08
CA LEU A 134 -7.75 16.12 1.71
C LEU A 134 -9.22 16.53 1.60
N ASP A 135 -9.49 17.57 0.82
CA ASP A 135 -10.84 17.89 0.35
C ASP A 135 -10.98 17.49 -1.13
N TRP A 136 -12.04 16.77 -1.49
CA TRP A 136 -12.39 16.48 -2.87
C TRP A 136 -13.34 17.56 -3.37
N VAL A 137 -12.80 18.55 -4.07
CA VAL A 137 -13.51 19.76 -4.49
C VAL A 137 -14.01 19.61 -5.92
N GLY A 138 -15.29 19.93 -6.15
CA GLY A 138 -15.86 19.96 -7.49
C GLY A 138 -15.47 21.23 -8.28
N PRO A 139 -15.54 21.20 -9.63
CA PRO A 139 -15.24 22.37 -10.45
C PRO A 139 -16.27 23.50 -10.25
N LYS A 140 -15.91 24.72 -10.65
CA LYS A 140 -16.83 25.88 -10.79
C LYS A 140 -17.70 26.14 -9.55
N GLY A 141 -17.10 26.19 -8.36
CA GLY A 141 -17.81 26.55 -7.13
C GLY A 141 -18.71 25.45 -6.55
N ARG A 142 -18.64 24.21 -7.05
CA ARG A 142 -19.38 23.05 -6.48
C ARG A 142 -18.98 22.67 -5.05
N GLY A 143 -17.98 23.33 -4.48
CA GLY A 143 -17.55 23.13 -3.10
C GLY A 143 -16.94 21.75 -2.86
N VAL A 144 -16.85 21.38 -1.59
CA VAL A 144 -16.32 20.08 -1.14
C VAL A 144 -17.40 19.00 -1.36
N LEU A 145 -17.05 17.94 -2.08
CA LEU A 145 -17.93 16.79 -2.34
C LEU A 145 -17.70 15.66 -1.34
N LEU A 146 -16.44 15.42 -0.97
CA LEU A 146 -16.00 14.48 0.07
C LEU A 146 -14.79 15.07 0.83
N THR A 147 -14.60 14.63 2.06
CA THR A 147 -13.33 14.78 2.78
C THR A 147 -12.63 13.42 2.83
N GLU A 148 -11.31 13.39 2.69
CA GLU A 148 -10.51 12.18 2.76
C GLU A 148 -9.43 12.28 3.83
N ARG A 149 -9.31 11.21 4.62
CA ARG A 149 -8.11 10.91 5.40
C ARG A 149 -7.33 9.81 4.68
N ARG A 150 -6.17 10.16 4.12
CA ARG A 150 -5.30 9.25 3.38
C ARG A 150 -4.07 8.91 4.20
N THR A 151 -3.85 7.65 4.52
CA THR A 151 -2.62 7.18 5.16
C THR A 151 -1.76 6.46 4.14
N ILE A 152 -0.50 6.88 4.00
CA ILE A 152 0.54 6.18 3.23
C ILE A 152 1.56 5.66 4.23
N GLU A 153 1.73 4.35 4.27
CA GLU A 153 2.67 3.68 5.16
C GLU A 153 3.65 2.84 4.35
N ALA A 154 4.85 2.71 4.87
CA ALA A 154 5.89 1.87 4.33
C ALA A 154 6.40 0.94 5.43
N SER A 155 6.72 -0.30 5.05
CA SER A 155 7.43 -1.24 5.92
C SER A 155 8.94 -1.08 5.79
N GLY A 156 9.67 -1.27 6.90
CA GLY A 156 11.11 -1.02 7.00
C GLY A 156 12.00 -1.98 6.21
N ALA A 157 13.28 -1.62 6.10
CA ALA A 157 14.30 -2.39 5.40
C ALA A 157 14.57 -3.76 6.05
N GLY A 158 15.06 -4.72 5.26
CA GLY A 158 15.20 -6.13 5.65
C GLY A 158 14.07 -7.03 5.13
N ALA A 159 13.27 -6.53 4.18
CA ALA A 159 12.23 -7.28 3.50
C ALA A 159 12.69 -7.69 2.09
N ASP A 160 12.30 -8.89 1.66
CA ASP A 160 12.48 -9.34 0.26
C ASP A 160 11.80 -8.38 -0.74
N ALA A 161 10.84 -7.57 -0.28
CA ALA A 161 10.14 -6.54 -1.04
C ALA A 161 10.01 -5.22 -0.28
N SER A 162 10.03 -4.13 -1.04
CA SER A 162 9.48 -2.84 -0.63
C SER A 162 7.96 -2.94 -0.54
N LEU A 163 7.36 -2.57 0.58
CA LEU A 163 5.91 -2.66 0.79
C LEU A 163 5.33 -1.31 1.20
N LEU A 164 4.41 -0.80 0.38
CA LEU A 164 3.59 0.37 0.62
C LEU A 164 2.17 -0.06 1.00
N THR A 165 1.57 0.59 1.99
CA THR A 165 0.13 0.48 2.29
C THR A 165 -0.53 1.83 2.01
N TRP A 166 -1.53 1.81 1.13
CA TRP A 166 -2.40 2.94 0.85
C TRP A 166 -3.73 2.71 1.57
N ARG A 167 -4.15 3.65 2.42
CA ARG A 167 -5.48 3.63 3.03
C ARG A 167 -6.18 4.95 2.83
N SER A 168 -7.37 4.92 2.24
CA SER A 168 -8.24 6.10 2.10
C SER A 168 -9.53 5.88 2.85
N ARG A 169 -9.89 6.85 3.70
CA ARG A 169 -11.20 6.96 4.34
C ARG A 169 -11.89 8.20 3.77
N LEU A 170 -12.91 8.00 2.95
CA LEU A 170 -13.70 9.06 2.33
C LEU A 170 -15.03 9.21 3.08
N GLU A 171 -15.38 10.44 3.42
CA GLU A 171 -16.57 10.82 4.18
C GLU A 171 -17.29 11.99 3.52
N LEU A 172 -18.59 12.12 3.84
CA LEU A 172 -19.35 13.31 3.47
C LEU A 172 -18.86 14.53 4.28
N PRO A 173 -18.73 15.72 3.66
CA PRO A 173 -18.51 16.95 4.42
C PRO A 173 -19.73 17.25 5.32
N PRO A 174 -19.56 18.06 6.38
CA PRO A 174 -20.64 18.43 7.29
C PRO A 174 -21.88 18.96 6.55
N GLY A 175 -23.06 18.51 6.97
CA GLY A 175 -24.35 18.93 6.39
C GLY A 175 -24.75 18.22 5.08
N LYS A 176 -23.84 17.48 4.42
CA LYS A 176 -24.19 16.71 3.21
C LYS A 176 -24.90 15.40 3.58
N LYS A 177 -26.04 15.13 2.94
CA LYS A 177 -26.89 13.97 3.25
C LYS A 177 -26.48 12.70 2.52
N THR A 178 -26.06 12.78 1.27
CA THR A 178 -25.58 11.64 0.50
C THR A 178 -24.54 12.07 -0.54
N ALA A 179 -23.76 11.12 -1.05
CA ALA A 179 -22.97 11.29 -2.27
C ALA A 179 -22.98 9.99 -3.07
N LYS A 180 -23.16 10.08 -4.38
CA LYS A 180 -23.09 8.93 -5.29
C LYS A 180 -21.68 8.78 -5.83
N VAL A 181 -21.07 7.64 -5.56
CA VAL A 181 -19.74 7.26 -6.02
C VAL A 181 -19.86 6.37 -7.26
N THR A 182 -19.18 6.75 -8.34
CA THR A 182 -19.20 6.08 -9.65
C THR A 182 -17.78 6.00 -10.23
N GLY A 183 -17.65 5.42 -11.44
CA GLY A 183 -16.39 5.47 -12.18
C GLY A 183 -16.41 4.64 -13.45
N SER A 184 -15.32 4.69 -14.23
CA SER A 184 -15.06 3.74 -15.30
C SER A 184 -14.52 2.41 -14.76
N HIS A 185 -14.40 1.40 -15.63
CA HIS A 185 -13.92 0.06 -15.27
C HIS A 185 -12.43 0.00 -14.88
N TYR A 186 -11.73 1.14 -14.87
CA TYR A 186 -10.33 1.28 -14.46
C TYR A 186 -10.14 2.28 -13.30
N PHE A 187 -11.21 2.94 -12.82
CA PHE A 187 -11.12 3.88 -11.69
C PHE A 187 -10.88 3.14 -10.36
N GLY A 188 -10.08 3.73 -9.49
CA GLY A 188 -9.63 3.12 -8.24
C GLY A 188 -8.18 3.51 -7.92
N LEU A 189 -7.41 2.59 -7.32
CA LEU A 189 -5.97 2.77 -7.12
C LEU A 189 -5.22 2.30 -8.37
N GLY A 190 -4.85 3.24 -9.22
CA GLY A 190 -4.17 3.00 -10.49
C GLY A 190 -2.65 3.14 -10.38
N MET A 191 -1.93 2.24 -11.07
CA MET A 191 -0.48 2.22 -11.15
C MET A 191 -0.03 2.25 -12.61
N ARG A 192 0.72 3.30 -12.95
CA ARG A 192 1.39 3.49 -14.24
C ARG A 192 2.86 3.12 -14.14
N PHE A 193 3.30 2.23 -15.03
CA PHE A 193 4.67 1.72 -15.05
C PHE A 193 5.59 2.49 -16.02
N LEU A 194 6.91 2.33 -15.83
CA LEU A 194 7.95 2.83 -16.74
C LEU A 194 7.72 2.37 -18.19
N LYS A 195 8.16 3.20 -19.15
CA LYS A 195 8.05 2.86 -20.59
C LYS A 195 8.76 1.54 -20.93
N SER A 196 9.91 1.27 -20.30
CA SER A 196 10.65 0.02 -20.48
C SER A 196 9.84 -1.22 -20.10
N MET A 197 8.83 -1.05 -19.24
CA MET A 197 7.96 -2.12 -18.76
C MET A 197 6.75 -2.31 -19.69
N ASP A 198 6.48 -1.43 -20.66
CA ASP A 198 5.30 -1.55 -21.54
C ASP A 198 5.34 -2.81 -22.45
N THR A 199 6.52 -3.41 -22.63
CA THR A 199 6.73 -4.57 -23.50
C THR A 199 7.33 -5.76 -22.75
N GLY A 200 6.89 -6.98 -23.09
CA GLY A 200 7.45 -8.22 -22.56
C GLY A 200 7.07 -8.55 -21.11
N GLY A 201 6.28 -7.69 -20.46
CA GLY A 201 5.72 -7.98 -19.14
C GLY A 201 4.43 -8.79 -19.19
N ARG A 202 4.08 -9.44 -18.07
CA ARG A 202 2.86 -10.24 -17.93
C ARG A 202 2.17 -9.98 -16.60
N PHE A 203 0.85 -10.00 -16.61
CA PHE A 203 0.03 -9.96 -15.41
C PHE A 203 -0.39 -11.35 -14.97
N GLU A 204 -0.31 -11.61 -13.67
CA GLU A 204 -0.89 -12.79 -13.02
C GLU A 204 -1.72 -12.35 -11.81
N ASN A 205 -2.62 -13.20 -11.34
CA ASN A 205 -3.44 -12.90 -10.16
C ASN A 205 -3.67 -14.13 -9.30
N ALA A 206 -4.12 -13.91 -8.08
CA ALA A 206 -4.35 -14.96 -7.08
C ALA A 206 -5.33 -16.05 -7.51
N ALA A 207 -6.24 -15.75 -8.46
CA ALA A 207 -7.18 -16.75 -8.97
C ALA A 207 -6.58 -17.63 -10.08
N GLY A 208 -5.41 -17.28 -10.62
CA GLY A 208 -4.81 -17.97 -11.78
C GLY A 208 -5.63 -17.82 -13.08
N LYS A 209 -6.57 -16.86 -13.14
CA LYS A 209 -7.47 -16.67 -14.29
C LYS A 209 -7.00 -15.51 -15.15
N ALA A 210 -7.12 -15.62 -16.46
CA ALA A 210 -6.71 -14.55 -17.39
C ALA A 210 -7.53 -13.24 -17.26
N GLY A 211 -8.73 -13.30 -16.66
CA GLY A 211 -9.69 -12.19 -16.61
C GLY A 211 -10.55 -12.08 -17.87
N LYS A 212 -11.67 -11.36 -17.77
CA LYS A 212 -12.58 -11.07 -18.88
C LYS A 212 -12.05 -9.88 -19.69
N VAL A 213 -11.88 -10.03 -20.99
CA VAL A 213 -11.55 -8.92 -21.89
C VAL A 213 -12.73 -7.94 -21.97
N VAL A 214 -12.46 -6.65 -21.81
CA VAL A 214 -13.46 -5.59 -21.94
C VAL A 214 -13.23 -4.69 -23.15
N ARG A 215 -11.96 -4.46 -23.54
CA ARG A 215 -11.60 -3.71 -24.74
C ARG A 215 -10.14 -3.94 -25.13
N GLY A 216 -9.86 -4.49 -26.31
CA GLY A 216 -8.47 -4.73 -26.74
C GLY A 216 -7.70 -5.60 -25.74
N THR A 217 -6.64 -5.06 -25.13
CA THR A 217 -5.86 -5.77 -24.08
C THR A 217 -6.35 -5.49 -22.65
N GLU A 218 -7.38 -4.67 -22.49
CA GLU A 218 -7.99 -4.38 -21.20
C GLU A 218 -8.76 -5.59 -20.68
N LYS A 219 -8.39 -6.04 -19.47
CA LYS A 219 -9.00 -7.20 -18.81
C LYS A 219 -9.44 -6.86 -17.40
N LEU A 220 -10.51 -7.52 -16.95
CA LEU A 220 -11.02 -7.47 -15.59
C LEU A 220 -10.93 -8.84 -14.92
N ALA A 221 -10.29 -8.94 -13.77
CA ALA A 221 -10.21 -10.18 -12.99
C ALA A 221 -10.49 -9.91 -11.50
N ARG A 222 -11.26 -10.78 -10.84
CA ARG A 222 -11.45 -10.75 -9.39
C ARG A 222 -10.43 -11.66 -8.71
N ALA A 223 -9.62 -11.11 -7.80
CA ALA A 223 -8.59 -11.85 -7.06
C ALA A 223 -8.13 -11.06 -5.82
N THR A 224 -7.56 -11.72 -4.82
CA THR A 224 -7.03 -11.03 -3.63
C THR A 224 -5.79 -10.18 -3.92
N TRP A 225 -5.03 -10.54 -4.96
CA TRP A 225 -3.90 -9.78 -5.46
C TRP A 225 -3.75 -9.93 -6.97
N CYS A 226 -3.11 -8.95 -7.60
CA CYS A 226 -2.64 -9.00 -8.98
C CYS A 226 -1.19 -8.51 -9.06
N ALA A 227 -0.35 -9.24 -9.80
CA ALA A 227 1.06 -8.98 -9.95
C ALA A 227 1.43 -8.74 -11.41
N TYR A 228 2.46 -7.92 -11.60
CA TYR A 228 3.07 -7.60 -12.87
C TYR A 228 4.54 -7.98 -12.83
N PHE A 229 4.94 -8.85 -13.76
CA PHE A 229 6.31 -9.29 -13.95
C PHE A 229 6.85 -8.63 -15.21
N ALA A 230 7.90 -7.82 -15.08
CA ALA A 230 8.43 -7.06 -16.21
C ALA A 230 9.93 -6.78 -16.04
N LYS A 231 10.48 -5.95 -16.92
CA LYS A 231 11.83 -5.40 -16.81
C LYS A 231 11.77 -3.87 -16.72
N ALA A 232 12.21 -3.32 -15.59
CA ALA A 232 12.41 -1.88 -15.41
C ALA A 232 13.84 -1.54 -15.85
N ASP A 233 13.98 -0.82 -16.96
CA ASP A 233 15.27 -0.49 -17.60
C ASP A 233 16.22 -1.69 -17.70
N GLY A 234 15.69 -2.81 -18.19
CA GLY A 234 16.42 -4.07 -18.35
C GLY A 234 16.50 -4.95 -17.09
N LYS A 235 16.22 -4.41 -15.89
CA LYS A 235 16.26 -5.16 -14.62
C LYS A 235 14.93 -5.85 -14.35
N ALA A 236 14.97 -7.16 -14.13
CA ALA A 236 13.76 -7.91 -13.77
C ALA A 236 13.18 -7.40 -12.44
N VAL A 237 11.87 -7.20 -12.39
CA VAL A 237 11.12 -6.77 -11.20
C VAL A 237 9.75 -7.45 -11.15
N THR A 238 9.22 -7.61 -9.95
CA THR A 238 7.82 -7.95 -9.71
C THR A 238 7.15 -6.84 -8.92
N ALA A 239 6.03 -6.33 -9.42
CA ALA A 239 5.17 -5.40 -8.69
C ALA A 239 3.81 -6.05 -8.44
N ALA A 240 3.32 -6.09 -7.21
CA ALA A 240 2.00 -6.63 -6.89
C ALA A 240 1.14 -5.63 -6.13
N MET A 241 -0.16 -5.63 -6.41
CA MET A 241 -1.16 -4.94 -5.60
C MET A 241 -2.04 -5.95 -4.86
N PHE A 242 -2.34 -5.62 -3.61
CA PHE A 242 -3.08 -6.44 -2.66
C PHE A 242 -4.37 -5.75 -2.27
N ASP A 243 -5.48 -6.49 -2.23
CA ASP A 243 -6.76 -6.02 -1.76
C ASP A 243 -7.00 -6.48 -0.33
N HIS A 244 -7.27 -5.55 0.60
CA HIS A 244 -7.52 -5.93 1.99
C HIS A 244 -8.92 -6.58 2.13
N PRO A 245 -9.08 -7.61 2.98
CA PRO A 245 -10.38 -8.27 3.22
C PRO A 245 -11.51 -7.32 3.66
N ASP A 246 -11.17 -6.24 4.37
CA ASP A 246 -12.13 -5.22 4.82
C ASP A 246 -12.60 -4.26 3.72
N ASN A 247 -12.04 -4.34 2.50
CA ASN A 247 -12.46 -3.45 1.42
C ASN A 247 -13.87 -3.80 0.93
N PRO A 248 -14.70 -2.81 0.55
CA PRO A 248 -15.98 -3.07 -0.08
C PRO A 248 -15.82 -3.95 -1.31
N ARG A 249 -16.68 -4.95 -1.43
CA ARG A 249 -16.71 -5.91 -2.55
C ARG A 249 -15.45 -6.76 -2.70
N HIS A 250 -14.69 -6.96 -1.61
CA HIS A 250 -13.55 -7.89 -1.58
C HIS A 250 -13.90 -9.26 -2.20
N PRO A 251 -12.99 -9.87 -2.99
CA PRO A 251 -11.76 -9.29 -3.50
C PRO A 251 -11.99 -8.20 -4.56
N ALA A 252 -11.03 -7.28 -4.71
CA ALA A 252 -11.05 -6.24 -5.73
C ALA A 252 -11.24 -6.80 -7.15
N THR A 253 -11.81 -5.97 -8.02
CA THR A 253 -11.78 -6.21 -9.47
C THR A 253 -10.56 -5.50 -10.04
N TRP A 254 -9.55 -6.26 -10.47
CA TRP A 254 -8.33 -5.74 -11.08
C TRP A 254 -8.57 -5.42 -12.55
N PHE A 255 -8.31 -4.17 -12.92
CA PHE A 255 -8.13 -3.79 -14.31
C PHE A 255 -6.66 -3.94 -14.67
N THR A 256 -6.39 -4.65 -15.77
CA THR A 256 -5.05 -4.74 -16.38
C THR A 256 -5.10 -4.37 -17.84
N MET A 257 -4.01 -3.82 -18.34
CA MET A 257 -3.83 -3.52 -19.76
C MET A 257 -2.36 -3.67 -20.11
N THR A 258 -2.07 -4.22 -21.29
CA THR A 258 -0.68 -4.39 -21.79
C THR A 258 -0.38 -3.60 -23.04
N LYS A 259 -1.40 -3.04 -23.71
CA LYS A 259 -1.26 -2.15 -24.88
C LYS A 259 -2.27 -1.00 -24.79
N PRO A 260 -1.87 0.24 -25.15
CA PRO A 260 -0.55 0.62 -25.68
C PRO A 260 0.55 0.71 -24.61
N PHE A 261 0.22 0.52 -23.35
CA PHE A 261 1.15 0.52 -22.21
C PHE A 261 0.66 -0.42 -21.12
N ALA A 262 1.55 -0.73 -20.17
CA ALA A 262 1.21 -1.49 -18.98
C ALA A 262 0.46 -0.61 -17.97
N TYR A 263 -0.68 -1.09 -17.49
CA TYR A 263 -1.44 -0.43 -16.43
C TYR A 263 -2.10 -1.47 -15.52
N LEU A 264 -2.12 -1.20 -14.22
CA LEU A 264 -2.81 -2.01 -13.21
C LEU A 264 -3.67 -1.10 -12.34
N SER A 265 -4.93 -1.44 -12.10
CA SER A 265 -5.80 -0.68 -11.19
C SER A 265 -6.62 -1.59 -10.29
N ALA A 266 -6.63 -1.30 -8.99
CA ALA A 266 -7.53 -1.91 -8.03
C ALA A 266 -8.87 -1.16 -8.06
N THR A 267 -9.90 -1.76 -8.67
CA THR A 267 -11.20 -1.08 -8.86
C THR A 267 -12.23 -1.58 -7.87
N LEU A 268 -13.19 -0.71 -7.56
CA LEU A 268 -14.39 -1.04 -6.78
C LEU A 268 -15.57 -1.49 -7.68
N ALA A 269 -15.34 -1.75 -8.98
CA ALA A 269 -16.38 -2.07 -9.96
C ALA A 269 -17.53 -1.04 -10.07
N LEU A 270 -17.24 0.23 -9.79
CA LEU A 270 -18.22 1.32 -9.71
C LEU A 270 -18.96 1.61 -11.02
N ARG A 271 -18.38 1.24 -12.17
CA ARG A 271 -19.05 1.31 -13.47
C ARG A 271 -20.28 0.40 -13.54
N LYS A 272 -20.15 -0.81 -12.97
CA LYS A 272 -21.22 -1.82 -12.97
C LYS A 272 -22.22 -1.54 -11.85
N GLU A 273 -21.71 -1.18 -10.69
CA GLU A 273 -22.53 -1.01 -9.48
C GLU A 273 -22.04 0.24 -8.72
N PRO A 274 -22.70 1.40 -8.87
CA PRO A 274 -22.41 2.58 -8.07
C PRO A 274 -22.55 2.33 -6.56
N LEU A 275 -21.95 3.19 -5.74
CA LEU A 275 -22.15 3.21 -4.29
C LEU A 275 -22.79 4.53 -3.87
N THR A 276 -23.57 4.50 -2.79
CA THR A 276 -24.08 5.72 -2.13
C THR A 276 -23.42 5.82 -0.77
N LEU A 277 -22.80 6.97 -0.48
CA LEU A 277 -22.28 7.31 0.84
C LEU A 277 -23.34 8.05 1.65
N GLU A 278 -23.38 7.75 2.94
CA GLU A 278 -24.30 8.33 3.93
C GLU A 278 -23.50 8.84 5.14
N PRO A 279 -24.05 9.76 5.96
CA PRO A 279 -23.38 10.28 7.13
C PRO A 279 -23.03 9.14 8.11
N GLY A 280 -21.82 9.16 8.65
CA GLY A 280 -21.33 8.11 9.55
C GLY A 280 -20.98 6.78 8.88
N LYS A 281 -21.19 6.62 7.57
CA LYS A 281 -20.86 5.43 6.78
C LYS A 281 -19.77 5.74 5.75
N PRO A 282 -18.50 5.88 6.18
CA PRO A 282 -17.38 6.18 5.28
C PRO A 282 -17.15 5.08 4.24
N LEU A 283 -16.65 5.47 3.07
CA LEU A 283 -15.96 4.52 2.19
C LEU A 283 -14.52 4.38 2.66
N VAL A 284 -14.17 3.20 3.15
CA VAL A 284 -12.79 2.86 3.53
C VAL A 284 -12.23 1.86 2.54
N VAL A 285 -11.06 2.19 1.97
CA VAL A 285 -10.29 1.26 1.14
C VAL A 285 -8.86 1.18 1.64
N ARG A 286 -8.26 -0.01 1.55
CA ARG A 286 -6.89 -0.32 1.94
C ARG A 286 -6.25 -1.25 0.93
N TYR A 287 -5.16 -0.81 0.32
CA TYR A 287 -4.42 -1.59 -0.67
C TYR A 287 -2.95 -1.68 -0.29
N GLY A 288 -2.34 -2.82 -0.56
CA GLY A 288 -0.91 -3.03 -0.42
C GLY A 288 -0.26 -2.94 -1.80
N VAL A 289 0.94 -2.38 -1.90
CA VAL A 289 1.76 -2.39 -3.11
C VAL A 289 3.15 -2.92 -2.74
N ALA A 290 3.51 -4.07 -3.29
CA ALA A 290 4.78 -4.73 -3.03
C ALA A 290 5.65 -4.72 -4.28
N VAL A 291 6.94 -4.40 -4.13
CA VAL A 291 7.92 -4.39 -5.23
C VAL A 291 9.13 -5.23 -4.83
N TRP A 292 9.45 -6.24 -5.64
CA TRP A 292 10.62 -7.10 -5.49
C TRP A 292 11.62 -6.85 -6.62
N ASP A 293 12.89 -7.07 -6.30
CA ASP A 293 13.92 -7.31 -7.31
C ASP A 293 13.78 -8.73 -7.88
N GLY A 294 13.84 -8.84 -9.21
CA GLY A 294 13.68 -10.10 -9.91
C GLY A 294 12.22 -10.53 -10.11
N HIS A 295 12.03 -11.66 -10.79
CA HIS A 295 10.72 -12.32 -10.90
C HIS A 295 10.57 -13.29 -9.73
N VAL A 296 9.63 -13.03 -8.84
CA VAL A 296 9.39 -13.88 -7.67
C VAL A 296 8.34 -14.95 -7.94
N LYS A 297 8.40 -16.07 -7.21
CA LYS A 297 7.40 -17.13 -7.33
C LYS A 297 6.07 -16.69 -6.73
N ARG A 298 4.97 -17.24 -7.27
CA ARG A 298 3.59 -17.02 -6.79
C ARG A 298 3.45 -17.21 -5.28
N ASP A 299 4.07 -18.24 -4.71
CA ASP A 299 3.97 -18.54 -3.28
C ASP A 299 4.59 -17.44 -2.40
N LEU A 300 5.61 -16.73 -2.90
CA LEU A 300 6.19 -15.60 -2.18
C LEU A 300 5.22 -14.41 -2.16
N ILE A 301 4.51 -14.17 -3.27
CA ILE A 301 3.48 -13.12 -3.37
C ILE A 301 2.32 -13.44 -2.44
N GLU A 302 1.86 -14.70 -2.43
CA GLU A 302 0.79 -15.17 -1.55
C GLU A 302 1.17 -15.05 -0.07
N LYS A 303 2.41 -15.42 0.29
CA LYS A 303 2.94 -15.25 1.64
C LYS A 303 2.96 -13.77 2.05
N ALA A 304 3.45 -12.88 1.17
CA ALA A 304 3.48 -11.44 1.44
C ALA A 304 2.07 -10.85 1.59
N TYR A 305 1.13 -11.27 0.74
CA TYR A 305 -0.28 -10.90 0.85
C TYR A 305 -0.85 -11.28 2.21
N LYS A 306 -0.73 -12.55 2.62
CA LYS A 306 -1.23 -13.06 3.91
C LYS A 306 -0.63 -12.32 5.11
N GLN A 307 0.68 -12.06 5.07
CA GLN A 307 1.38 -11.32 6.12
C GLN A 307 0.92 -9.87 6.22
N TRP A 308 0.66 -9.22 5.08
CA TRP A 308 0.17 -7.85 5.03
C TRP A 308 -1.30 -7.75 5.46
N SER A 309 -2.16 -8.66 5.01
CA SER A 309 -3.60 -8.63 5.27
C SER A 309 -3.99 -9.05 6.68
N ALA A 310 -3.13 -9.78 7.40
CA ALA A 310 -3.40 -10.22 8.78
C ALA A 310 -3.48 -9.07 9.80
N GLY A 311 -3.00 -7.87 9.46
CA GLY A 311 -2.94 -6.72 10.36
C GLY A 311 -2.00 -6.93 11.56
N PRO A 312 -1.81 -5.91 12.42
CA PRO A 312 -1.10 -6.12 13.68
C PRO A 312 -1.90 -7.09 14.56
N ALA A 313 -1.22 -8.09 15.14
CA ALA A 313 -1.82 -8.93 16.18
C ALA A 313 -2.38 -8.00 17.26
N ARG A 314 -3.71 -7.99 17.45
CA ARG A 314 -4.35 -7.21 18.51
C ARG A 314 -3.71 -7.61 19.84
N ARG A 315 -2.80 -6.78 20.37
CA ARG A 315 -2.48 -6.86 21.79
C ARG A 315 -3.79 -6.58 22.51
N ARG A 316 -4.29 -7.56 23.27
CA ARG A 316 -5.38 -7.35 24.22
C ARG A 316 -4.88 -6.28 25.18
N HIS A 317 -5.25 -5.03 24.94
CA HIS A 317 -5.13 -4.00 25.96
C HIS A 317 -6.14 -4.35 27.03
N THR A 318 -5.70 -5.06 28.07
CA THR A 318 -6.37 -5.00 29.35
C THR A 318 -6.38 -3.53 29.74
N ALA A 319 -7.58 -2.98 29.94
CA ALA A 319 -7.80 -1.60 30.32
C ALA A 319 -7.01 -1.30 31.59
N ARG A 320 -5.84 -0.66 31.47
CA ARG A 320 -5.21 -0.02 32.61
C ARG A 320 -5.99 1.26 32.85
N ARG A 321 -6.73 1.30 33.97
CA ARG A 321 -7.38 2.50 34.51
C ARG A 321 -6.37 3.65 34.49
N ILE A 322 -6.67 4.66 33.69
CA ILE A 322 -5.97 5.95 33.73
C ILE A 322 -6.50 6.65 34.99
N TRP A 323 -5.65 6.80 36.00
CA TRP A 323 -5.92 7.71 37.12
C TRP A 323 -5.72 9.15 36.65
N PRO A 324 -6.62 10.10 36.97
CA PRO A 324 -6.43 11.50 36.64
C PRO A 324 -5.30 12.09 37.50
N ILE A 325 -4.36 12.77 36.84
CA ILE A 325 -3.33 13.59 37.48
C ILE A 325 -3.97 14.93 37.83
N THR A 326 -4.08 15.23 39.12
CA THR A 326 -4.53 16.53 39.64
C THR A 326 -3.44 17.58 39.39
N PRO A 327 -3.76 18.80 38.95
CA PRO A 327 -2.76 19.85 38.77
C PRO A 327 -2.30 20.41 40.12
N ARG A 328 -0.98 20.45 40.35
CA ARG A 328 -0.39 21.26 41.42
C ARG A 328 -0.56 22.74 41.05
N ARG A 329 -1.19 23.51 41.94
CA ARG A 329 -1.13 24.97 41.91
C ARG A 329 0.25 25.42 42.37
N LEU A 330 0.75 26.48 41.74
CA LEU A 330 1.85 27.33 42.23
C LEU A 330 1.46 27.98 43.55
#